data_AF-A0A0J6FTK6-F1
#
_entry.id   AF-A0A0J6FTK6-F1
#
_cell.length_a   1.000
_cell.length_b   1.000
_cell.length_c   1.000
_cell.angle_alpha   90.00
_cell.angle_beta   90.00
_cell.angle_gamma   90.00
#
_symmetry.space_group_name_H-M   'P 1'
#
loop_
_entity.id
_entity.type
_entity.pdbx_description
1 polymer ?
#
loop_
_entity_poly.entity_id
_entity_poly.type
_entity_poly.pdbx_seq_one_letter_code
_entity_poly.pdbx_strand_id
1 'polypeptide(L)'
;MKLAWILWLSQLLPQPAADSLCLSTTVYLEARDQTLRGQQAVAEVALRRLDSGLWGDSMCQVVTARKQFAPGLVKPGTELKNDDAWADAVKVAFAAERNWALPQGQRKEIVPGASHFAAHAIASPSWRNAYQVATIGDHTFYRVQKLRPRNAS
;
A
#
# COMPACT_ATOMS: atom_id res chain seq x y z
N MET A 1 15.85 -7.37 -8.86
CA MET A 1 14.99 -6.83 -9.96
C MET A 1 14.90 -5.30 -9.87
N LYS A 2 14.95 -4.54 -10.98
CA LYS A 2 14.83 -3.05 -10.92
C LYS A 2 13.38 -2.60 -10.93
N LEU A 3 13.06 -1.53 -10.19
CA LEU A 3 11.72 -0.95 -10.13
C LEU A 3 11.18 -0.56 -11.53
N ALA A 4 12.01 0.06 -12.37
CA ALA A 4 11.62 0.40 -13.74
C ALA A 4 11.15 -0.81 -14.56
N TRP A 5 11.80 -1.97 -14.39
CA TRP A 5 11.40 -3.20 -15.07
C TRP A 5 10.06 -3.72 -14.57
N ILE A 6 9.81 -3.64 -13.25
CA ILE A 6 8.54 -4.04 -12.65
C ILE A 6 7.39 -3.15 -13.15
N LEU A 7 7.59 -1.84 -13.12
CA LEU A 7 6.57 -0.89 -13.56
C LEU A 7 6.30 -1.02 -15.06
N TRP A 8 7.32 -1.24 -15.88
CA TRP A 8 7.14 -1.54 -17.30
C TRP A 8 6.35 -2.84 -17.50
N LEU A 9 6.71 -3.92 -16.79
CA LEU A 9 6.00 -5.20 -16.88
C LEU A 9 4.52 -5.05 -16.47
N SER A 10 4.22 -4.24 -15.46
CA SER A 10 2.84 -3.99 -15.02
C SER A 10 1.94 -3.40 -16.11
N GLN A 11 2.51 -2.69 -17.10
CA GLN A 11 1.75 -2.14 -18.23
C GLN A 11 1.34 -3.19 -19.26
N LEU A 12 2.01 -4.36 -19.25
CA LEU A 12 1.75 -5.46 -20.17
C LEU A 12 0.87 -6.55 -19.56
N LEU A 13 0.69 -6.53 -18.24
CA LEU A 13 -0.11 -7.52 -17.53
C LEU A 13 -1.61 -7.16 -17.56
N PRO A 14 -2.51 -8.15 -17.72
CA PRO A 14 -3.93 -7.92 -17.53
C PRO A 14 -4.23 -7.65 -16.05
N GLN A 15 -5.37 -7.00 -15.79
CA GLN A 15 -5.91 -6.93 -14.43
C GLN A 15 -6.53 -8.28 -14.03
N PRO A 16 -6.41 -8.73 -12.77
CA PRO A 16 -5.81 -8.03 -11.62
C PRO A 16 -4.29 -8.22 -11.47
N ALA A 17 -3.61 -8.95 -12.36
CA ALA A 17 -2.19 -9.28 -12.19
C ALA A 17 -1.27 -8.05 -12.13
N ALA A 18 -1.57 -7.01 -12.91
CA ALA A 18 -0.86 -5.74 -12.83
C ALA A 18 -1.03 -5.10 -11.43
N ASP A 19 -2.25 -5.07 -10.90
CA ASP A 19 -2.54 -4.50 -9.59
C ASP A 19 -1.85 -5.27 -8.45
N SER A 20 -1.86 -6.61 -8.50
CA SER A 20 -1.15 -7.44 -7.52
C SER A 20 0.37 -7.21 -7.56
N LEU A 21 0.96 -7.01 -8.75
CA LEU A 21 2.38 -6.68 -8.89
C LEU A 21 2.70 -5.31 -8.27
N CYS A 22 1.87 -4.31 -8.52
CA CYS A 22 2.03 -2.96 -7.96
C CYS A 22 1.84 -2.94 -6.44
N LEU A 23 0.87 -3.67 -5.91
CA LEU A 23 0.67 -3.81 -4.45
C LEU A 23 1.87 -4.51 -3.79
N SER A 24 2.34 -5.63 -4.36
CA SER A 24 3.51 -6.38 -3.86
C SER A 24 4.76 -5.49 -3.81
N THR A 25 4.98 -4.72 -4.87
CA THR A 25 6.10 -3.76 -4.97
C THR A 25 6.00 -2.68 -3.90
N THR A 26 4.79 -2.20 -3.62
CA THR A 26 4.54 -1.20 -2.59
C THR A 26 4.82 -1.77 -1.21
N VAL A 27 4.30 -2.96 -0.89
CA VAL A 27 4.56 -3.62 0.40
C VAL A 27 6.06 -3.86 0.60
N TYR A 28 6.78 -4.32 -0.44
CA TYR A 28 8.22 -4.51 -0.35
C TYR A 28 8.98 -3.21 -0.07
N LEU A 29 8.67 -2.14 -0.80
CA LEU A 29 9.42 -0.88 -0.67
C LEU A 29 9.07 -0.11 0.61
N GLU A 30 7.84 -0.23 1.09
CA GLU A 30 7.35 0.50 2.25
C GLU A 30 7.54 -0.26 3.56
N ALA A 31 7.51 -1.60 3.54
CA ALA A 31 7.29 -2.38 4.76
C ALA A 31 8.06 -3.70 4.85
N ARG A 32 9.02 -4.00 3.96
CA ARG A 32 9.75 -5.28 4.00
C ARG A 32 10.45 -5.56 5.35
N ASP A 33 10.87 -4.51 6.05
CA ASP A 33 11.57 -4.61 7.34
C ASP A 33 10.58 -4.53 8.53
N GLN A 34 9.26 -4.57 8.25
CA GLN A 34 8.20 -4.57 9.26
C GLN A 34 7.71 -5.98 9.57
N THR A 35 7.06 -6.12 10.73
CA THR A 35 6.28 -7.32 11.08
C THR A 35 5.21 -7.62 10.02
N LEU A 36 4.77 -8.88 9.94
CA LEU A 36 3.65 -9.28 9.06
C LEU A 36 2.43 -8.36 9.21
N ARG A 37 2.10 -7.99 10.45
CA ARG A 37 0.98 -7.07 10.74
C ARG A 37 1.22 -5.67 10.16
N GLY A 38 2.45 -5.18 10.19
CA GLY A 38 2.83 -3.88 9.60
C GLY A 38 2.73 -3.89 8.07
N GLN A 39 3.20 -4.97 7.43
CA GLN A 39 3.05 -5.15 5.98
C GLN A 39 1.57 -5.19 5.56
N GLN A 40 0.74 -5.94 6.31
CA GLN A 40 -0.71 -5.99 6.08
C GLN A 40 -1.37 -4.61 6.23
N ALA A 41 -0.94 -3.82 7.22
CA ALA A 41 -1.48 -2.48 7.44
C ALA A 41 -1.13 -1.50 6.30
N VAL A 42 0.06 -1.59 5.70
CA VAL A 42 0.41 -0.79 4.51
C VAL A 42 -0.43 -1.22 3.30
N ALA A 43 -0.56 -2.53 3.06
CA ALA A 43 -1.39 -3.05 1.99
C ALA A 43 -2.85 -2.59 2.13
N GLU A 44 -3.38 -2.62 3.35
CA GLU A 44 -4.73 -2.13 3.68
C GLU A 44 -4.92 -0.65 3.35
N VAL A 45 -3.93 0.22 3.64
CA VAL A 45 -4.01 1.64 3.27
C VAL A 45 -4.05 1.80 1.75
N ALA A 46 -3.22 1.08 1.00
CA ALA A 46 -3.23 1.13 -0.47
C ALA A 46 -4.57 0.68 -1.06
N LEU A 47 -5.13 -0.42 -0.57
CA LEU A 47 -6.44 -0.95 -1.00
C LEU A 47 -7.59 0.00 -0.64
N ARG A 48 -7.56 0.61 0.55
CA ARG A 48 -8.55 1.62 0.94
C ARG A 48 -8.49 2.88 0.05
N ARG A 49 -7.29 3.28 -0.37
CA ARG A 49 -7.11 4.38 -1.32
C ARG A 49 -7.65 4.02 -2.70
N LEU A 50 -7.43 2.79 -3.18
CA LEU A 50 -8.02 2.28 -4.42
C LEU A 50 -9.56 2.31 -4.38
N ASP A 51 -10.16 1.79 -3.30
CA ASP A 51 -11.62 1.81 -3.10
C ASP A 51 -12.20 3.22 -3.19
N SER A 52 -11.47 4.24 -2.71
CA SER A 52 -11.93 5.62 -2.72
C SER A 52 -11.86 6.32 -4.09
N GLY A 53 -11.03 5.82 -5.02
CA GLY A 53 -10.83 6.42 -6.34
C GLY A 53 -10.09 7.76 -6.39
N LEU A 54 -9.79 8.37 -5.24
CA LEU A 54 -9.13 9.70 -5.19
C LEU A 54 -7.75 9.76 -5.86
N TRP A 55 -7.05 8.62 -5.96
CA TRP A 55 -5.70 8.53 -6.53
C TRP A 55 -5.63 7.72 -7.83
N GLY A 56 -6.79 7.34 -8.38
CA GLY A 56 -6.87 6.56 -9.60
C GLY A 56 -7.75 5.33 -9.48
N ASP A 57 -7.92 4.68 -10.63
CA ASP A 57 -8.86 3.59 -10.84
C ASP A 57 -8.18 2.21 -10.85
N SER A 58 -6.86 2.16 -10.72
CA SER A 58 -6.08 0.94 -10.57
C SER A 58 -5.04 1.06 -9.46
N MET A 59 -4.63 -0.08 -8.89
CA MET A 59 -3.62 -0.09 -7.82
C MET A 59 -2.32 0.57 -8.29
N CYS A 60 -1.89 0.30 -9.53
CA CYS A 60 -0.69 0.93 -10.09
C CYS A 60 -0.79 2.47 -10.12
N GLN A 61 -1.94 3.04 -10.46
CA GLN A 61 -2.14 4.50 -10.41
C GLN A 61 -2.05 5.02 -8.97
N VAL A 62 -2.68 4.32 -8.02
CA VAL A 62 -2.66 4.70 -6.59
C VAL A 62 -1.24 4.75 -6.03
N VAL A 63 -0.42 3.72 -6.29
CA VAL A 63 0.90 3.59 -5.68
C VAL A 63 1.99 4.37 -6.41
N THR A 64 1.76 4.73 -7.67
CA THR A 64 2.66 5.62 -8.44
C THR A 64 2.21 7.09 -8.40
N ALA A 65 1.07 7.40 -7.78
CA ALA A 65 0.62 8.77 -7.60
C ALA A 65 1.69 9.61 -6.88
N ARG A 66 1.84 10.86 -7.34
CA ARG A 66 2.94 11.73 -6.95
C ARG A 66 3.02 11.88 -5.42
N LYS A 67 4.17 11.49 -4.86
CA LYS A 67 4.49 11.57 -3.43
C LYS A 67 3.53 10.81 -2.50
N GLN A 68 2.86 9.78 -2.99
CA GLN A 68 1.90 9.00 -2.19
C GLN A 68 2.50 7.74 -1.57
N PHE A 69 3.37 7.06 -2.32
CA PHE A 69 4.06 5.84 -1.91
C PHE A 69 5.48 5.78 -2.52
N ALA A 70 6.32 4.89 -2.01
CA ALA A 70 7.68 4.63 -2.43
C ALA A 70 7.82 4.39 -3.94
N PRO A 71 6.95 3.63 -4.65
CA PRO A 71 7.05 3.48 -6.11
C PRO A 71 7.00 4.81 -6.87
N GLY A 72 6.29 5.83 -6.36
CA GLY A 72 6.23 7.18 -6.92
C GLY A 72 7.28 8.16 -6.36
N LEU A 73 8.19 7.70 -5.50
CA LEU A 73 9.20 8.52 -4.81
C LEU A 73 10.64 8.10 -5.12
N VAL A 74 10.92 6.79 -5.14
CA VAL A 74 12.28 6.28 -5.31
C VAL A 74 12.72 6.34 -6.77
N LYS A 75 14.03 6.28 -7.01
CA LYS A 75 14.59 6.34 -8.37
C LYS A 75 14.11 5.12 -9.18
N PRO A 76 13.83 5.26 -10.50
CA PRO A 76 13.47 4.12 -11.34
C PRO A 76 14.51 2.98 -11.34
N GLY A 77 15.79 3.31 -11.14
CA GLY A 77 16.88 2.35 -11.01
C GLY A 77 16.98 1.63 -9.66
N THR A 78 16.04 1.85 -8.73
CA THR A 78 16.04 1.18 -7.42
C THR A 78 15.94 -0.33 -7.59
N GLU A 79 16.84 -1.07 -6.94
CA GLU A 79 16.92 -2.53 -7.01
C GLU A 79 16.24 -3.18 -5.81
N LEU A 80 15.30 -4.08 -6.09
CA LEU A 80 14.74 -5.02 -5.13
C LEU A 80 15.68 -6.23 -5.10
N LYS A 81 16.43 -6.40 -4.01
CA LYS A 81 17.55 -7.36 -3.87
C LYS A 81 17.28 -8.52 -2.91
N ASN A 82 16.28 -8.40 -2.04
CA ASN A 82 15.96 -9.41 -1.04
C ASN A 82 14.81 -10.27 -1.54
N ASP A 83 15.11 -11.47 -2.04
CA ASP A 83 14.13 -12.35 -2.67
C ASP A 83 13.15 -12.94 -1.64
N ASP A 84 13.59 -13.20 -0.40
CA ASP A 84 12.72 -13.69 0.67
C ASP A 84 11.69 -12.62 1.07
N ALA A 85 12.17 -11.39 1.28
CA ALA A 85 11.29 -10.27 1.58
C ALA A 85 10.35 -9.93 0.41
N TRP A 86 10.79 -10.15 -0.84
CA TRP A 86 9.93 -10.06 -2.01
C TRP A 86 8.84 -11.12 -1.98
N ALA A 87 9.19 -12.38 -1.73
CA ALA A 87 8.22 -13.47 -1.63
C ALA A 87 7.19 -13.22 -0.52
N ASP A 88 7.61 -12.68 0.62
CA ASP A 88 6.70 -12.32 1.71
C ASP A 88 5.80 -11.13 1.37
N ALA A 89 6.33 -10.08 0.75
CA ALA A 89 5.53 -8.95 0.27
C ALA A 89 4.46 -9.39 -0.74
N VAL A 90 4.79 -10.32 -1.63
CA VAL A 90 3.85 -10.95 -2.57
C VAL A 90 2.75 -11.70 -1.82
N LYS A 91 3.10 -12.58 -0.86
CA LYS A 91 2.10 -13.31 -0.05
C LYS A 91 1.17 -12.35 0.68
N VAL A 92 1.70 -11.27 1.26
CA VAL A 92 0.92 -10.25 1.96
C VAL A 92 -0.04 -9.54 1.02
N ALA A 93 0.43 -9.09 -0.15
CA ALA A 93 -0.40 -8.41 -1.14
C ALA A 93 -1.60 -9.28 -1.55
N PHE A 94 -1.36 -10.53 -1.96
CA PHE A 94 -2.42 -11.46 -2.35
C PHE A 94 -3.37 -11.78 -1.19
N ALA A 95 -2.88 -11.89 0.05
CA ALA A 95 -3.73 -12.10 1.21
C ALA A 95 -4.61 -10.87 1.52
N ALA A 96 -4.06 -9.67 1.38
CA ALA A 96 -4.77 -8.43 1.56
C ALA A 96 -5.85 -8.24 0.49
N GLU A 97 -5.56 -8.52 -0.78
CA GLU A 97 -6.53 -8.50 -1.88
C GLU A 97 -7.69 -9.47 -1.64
N ARG A 98 -7.40 -10.72 -1.26
CA ARG A 98 -8.44 -11.71 -0.91
C ARG A 98 -9.33 -11.22 0.24
N ASN A 99 -8.73 -10.62 1.27
CA ASN A 99 -9.48 -10.04 2.38
C ASN A 99 -10.33 -8.85 1.91
N TRP A 100 -9.81 -8.00 1.02
CA TRP A 100 -10.50 -6.81 0.54
C TRP A 100 -11.65 -7.10 -0.43
N ALA A 101 -11.60 -8.25 -1.11
CA ALA A 101 -12.69 -8.77 -1.91
C ALA A 101 -13.94 -9.16 -1.08
N LEU A 102 -13.81 -9.32 0.24
CA LEU A 102 -14.95 -9.55 1.13
C LEU A 102 -15.81 -8.27 1.25
N PRO A 103 -17.13 -8.42 1.51
CA PRO A 103 -17.98 -7.29 1.88
C PRO A 103 -17.38 -6.50 3.05
N GLN A 104 -17.55 -5.18 3.07
CA GLN A 104 -16.87 -4.29 4.03
C GLN A 104 -17.00 -4.75 5.49
N GLY A 105 -18.18 -5.18 5.94
CA GLY A 105 -18.41 -5.66 7.30
C GLY A 105 -17.78 -7.02 7.64
N GLN A 106 -17.21 -7.71 6.66
CA GLN A 106 -16.55 -9.03 6.80
C GLN A 106 -15.03 -8.95 6.64
N ARG A 107 -14.50 -7.80 6.19
CA ARG A 107 -13.05 -7.59 6.05
C ARG A 107 -12.40 -7.60 7.43
N LYS A 108 -11.26 -8.28 7.55
CA LYS A 108 -10.38 -8.12 8.69
C LYS A 108 -9.53 -6.86 8.48
N GLU A 109 -9.81 -5.80 9.24
CA GLU A 109 -9.04 -4.54 9.21
C GLU A 109 -8.00 -4.53 10.34
N ILE A 110 -6.74 -4.27 9.98
CA ILE A 110 -5.60 -4.08 10.87
C ILE A 110 -5.53 -2.64 11.38
N VAL A 111 -5.84 -1.67 10.52
CA VAL A 111 -5.78 -0.22 10.79
C VAL A 111 -7.07 0.47 10.32
N PRO A 112 -8.21 0.17 10.98
CA PRO A 112 -9.52 0.58 10.49
C PRO A 112 -9.65 2.10 10.33
N GLY A 113 -9.98 2.51 9.10
CA GLY A 113 -10.13 3.91 8.71
C GLY A 113 -8.82 4.69 8.53
N ALA A 114 -7.64 4.07 8.63
CA ALA A 114 -6.38 4.75 8.32
C ALA A 114 -6.30 5.07 6.82
N SER A 115 -6.03 6.33 6.48
CA SER A 115 -5.85 6.78 5.10
C SER A 115 -4.40 7.07 4.75
N HIS A 116 -3.52 7.18 5.75
CA HIS A 116 -2.12 7.55 5.61
C HIS A 116 -1.29 6.79 6.65
N PHE A 117 0.01 6.68 6.40
CA PHE A 117 0.99 6.23 7.39
C PHE A 117 2.30 7.00 7.21
N ALA A 118 3.10 7.09 8.27
CA ALA A 118 4.44 7.65 8.23
C ALA A 118 5.38 6.84 9.13
N ALA A 119 6.60 6.64 8.65
CA ALA A 119 7.71 6.22 9.48
C ALA A 119 8.14 7.38 10.37
N HIS A 120 7.66 7.40 11.61
CA HIS A 120 7.75 8.56 12.52
C HIS A 120 9.19 8.99 12.83
N ALA A 121 10.15 8.07 12.69
CA ALA A 121 11.57 8.35 12.90
C ALA A 121 12.22 9.15 11.75
N ILE A 122 11.66 9.11 10.54
CA ILE A 122 12.30 9.67 9.33
C ILE A 122 11.39 10.62 8.53
N ALA A 123 10.10 10.68 8.84
CA ALA A 123 9.14 11.52 8.12
C ALA A 123 8.35 12.43 9.07
N SER A 124 8.17 13.70 8.69
CA SER A 124 7.38 14.68 9.43
C SER A 124 6.36 15.38 8.51
N PRO A 125 5.31 14.67 8.05
CA PRO A 125 4.29 15.25 7.19
C PRO A 125 3.45 16.31 7.93
N SER A 126 2.86 17.25 7.21
CA SER A 126 2.02 18.32 7.79
C SER A 126 0.81 17.78 8.56
N TRP A 127 0.30 16.61 8.17
CA TRP A 127 -0.81 15.92 8.81
C TRP A 127 -0.40 14.99 9.97
N ARG A 128 0.85 15.03 10.45
CA ARG A 128 1.34 14.17 11.55
C ARG A 128 0.56 14.28 12.87
N ASN A 129 -0.22 15.36 13.04
CA ASN A 129 -1.08 15.58 14.20
C ASN A 129 -2.53 15.08 13.98
N ALA A 130 -2.83 14.45 12.85
CA ALA A 130 -4.12 13.82 12.61
C ALA A 130 -4.37 12.67 13.61
N TYR A 131 -5.62 12.21 13.68
CA TYR A 131 -6.00 11.12 14.57
C TYR A 131 -5.15 9.86 14.29
N GLN A 132 -4.41 9.40 15.29
CA GLN A 132 -3.59 8.19 15.22
C GLN A 132 -4.48 6.97 15.42
N VAL A 133 -4.54 6.11 14.40
CA VAL A 133 -5.31 4.87 14.43
C VAL A 133 -4.53 3.79 15.17
N ALA A 134 -3.24 3.64 14.86
CA ALA A 134 -2.35 2.69 15.51
C ALA A 134 -0.89 3.05 15.19
N THR A 135 0.02 2.56 16.03
CA THR A 135 1.45 2.45 15.73
C THR A 135 1.83 0.98 15.66
N ILE A 136 2.45 0.55 14.56
CA ILE A 136 2.86 -0.84 14.31
C ILE A 136 4.28 -0.80 13.77
N GLY A 137 5.23 -1.39 14.51
CA GLY A 137 6.64 -1.24 14.17
C GLY A 137 7.07 0.23 14.21
N ASP A 138 7.73 0.70 13.16
CA ASP A 138 8.14 2.10 13.02
C ASP A 138 7.09 2.99 12.32
N HIS A 139 5.95 2.43 11.93
CA HIS A 139 4.88 3.15 11.24
C HIS A 139 3.79 3.61 12.22
N THR A 140 3.43 4.89 12.15
CA THR A 140 2.17 5.39 12.70
C THR A 140 1.16 5.55 11.57
N PHE A 141 -0.04 5.00 11.76
CA PHE A 141 -1.15 5.02 10.83
C PHE A 141 -2.16 6.08 11.26
N TYR A 142 -2.60 6.91 10.32
CA TYR A 142 -3.40 8.10 10.58
C TYR A 142 -4.71 8.10 9.81
N ARG A 143 -5.74 8.66 10.45
CA ARG A 143 -6.99 9.04 9.80
C ARG A 143 -6.95 10.54 9.51
N VAL A 144 -6.28 10.91 8.41
CA VAL A 144 -6.18 12.31 7.95
C VAL A 144 -7.50 12.77 7.34
N GLN A 145 -8.13 11.90 6.57
CA GLN A 145 -9.45 12.09 5.97
C GLN A 145 -10.23 10.78 5.99
N LYS A 146 -11.56 10.88 6.00
CA LYS A 146 -12.46 9.73 5.84
C LYS A 146 -12.55 9.38 4.36
N LEU A 147 -12.09 8.18 4.00
CA LEU A 147 -12.21 7.65 2.65
C LEU A 147 -13.53 6.87 2.53
N ARG A 148 -14.38 7.27 1.59
CA ARG A 148 -15.62 6.55 1.26
C ARG A 148 -15.36 5.67 0.04
N PRO A 149 -15.76 4.38 0.05
CA PRO A 149 -15.71 3.55 -1.16
C PRO A 149 -16.58 4.15 -2.27
N ARG A 150 -16.14 4.05 -3.52
CA ARG A 150 -16.87 4.54 -4.70
C ARG A 150 -18.29 3.98 -4.82
N ASN A 151 -18.48 2.72 -4.39
CA ASN A 151 -19.75 2.01 -4.49
C ASN A 151 -20.54 1.97 -3.18
N ALA A 152 -20.19 2.80 -2.19
CA ALA A 152 -20.98 2.94 -0.97
C ALA A 152 -22.25 3.76 -1.29
N SER A 153 -23.36 3.07 -1.54
CA SER A 153 -24.71 3.64 -1.56
C SER A 153 -25.16 3.99 -0.15
#